data_AF-A0A9X6AES5-F1
#
_entry.id   AF-A0A9X6AES5-F1
#
_cell.length_a   1.000
_cell.length_b   1.000
_cell.length_c   1.000
_cell.angle_alpha   90.00
_cell.angle_beta   90.00
_cell.angle_gamma   90.00
#
_symmetry.space_group_name_H-M   'P 1'
#
loop_
_entity.id
_entity.type
_entity.pdbx_description
1 polymer ?
#
loop_
_entity_poly.entity_id
_entity_poly.type
_entity_poly.pdbx_seq_one_letter_code
_entity_poly.pdbx_strand_id
1 'polypeptide(L)'
;AEKVRDMKQVASATGLVRSKVVAMGRMLGAQESVSLSAQGVDPRALGSALDLRPREGNMKALSRDTVAISTTTASWLGLGVGDTARFHLGDGTPLRAEVVAVYERGFGFTDVTMDHDLLLAHTTGKVDESVLVRSAPSAPDLTGALSHLAAAYPGTVLRDGLAVDDQLAE
;
A
#
# COMPACT_ATOMS: atom_id res chain seq x y z
N ALA A 1 4.39 12.51 -5.24
CA ALA A 1 5.49 12.17 -4.30
C ALA A 1 6.85 12.82 -4.63
N GLU A 2 7.22 12.99 -5.90
CA GLU A 2 8.56 13.47 -6.31
C GLU A 2 8.97 14.81 -5.67
N LYS A 3 8.15 15.86 -5.83
CA LYS A 3 8.43 17.18 -5.23
C LYS A 3 8.67 17.14 -3.71
N VAL A 4 8.00 16.22 -3.01
CA VAL A 4 8.16 16.06 -1.55
C VAL A 4 9.50 15.40 -1.24
N ARG A 5 9.95 14.47 -2.08
CA ARG A 5 11.22 13.75 -1.91
C ARG A 5 12.44 14.68 -2.02
N ASP A 6 12.32 15.75 -2.81
CA ASP A 6 13.40 16.73 -3.02
C ASP A 6 13.51 17.75 -1.86
N MET A 7 12.59 17.72 -0.89
CA MET A 7 12.63 18.61 0.26
C MET A 7 13.70 18.15 1.25
N LYS A 8 14.58 19.07 1.66
CA LYS A 8 15.63 18.83 2.68
C LYS A 8 15.09 18.30 4.02
N GLN A 9 13.82 18.55 4.32
CA GLN A 9 13.15 18.12 5.54
C GLN A 9 12.69 16.64 5.49
N VAL A 10 12.75 16.01 4.33
CA VAL A 10 12.17 14.69 4.06
C VAL A 10 13.28 13.64 3.95
N ALA A 11 13.22 12.61 4.78
CA ALA A 11 14.11 11.45 4.66
C ALA A 11 13.66 10.48 3.57
N SER A 12 12.34 10.30 3.43
CA SER A 12 11.76 9.48 2.38
C SER A 12 10.32 9.90 2.10
N ALA A 13 9.90 9.87 0.84
CA ALA A 13 8.51 10.03 0.45
C ALA A 13 8.12 8.94 -0.55
N THR A 14 6.90 8.41 -0.46
CA THR A 14 6.36 7.46 -1.45
C THR A 14 4.91 7.77 -1.76
N GLY A 15 4.55 7.64 -3.04
CA GLY A 15 3.15 7.57 -3.45
C GLY A 15 2.53 6.27 -2.94
N LEU A 16 1.25 6.32 -2.60
CA LEU A 16 0.43 5.19 -2.25
C LEU A 16 -0.80 5.19 -3.15
N VAL A 17 -0.92 4.15 -3.97
CA VAL A 17 -2.13 3.87 -4.75
C VAL A 17 -3.03 2.99 -3.89
N ARG A 18 -4.34 3.24 -3.87
CA ARG A 18 -5.31 2.25 -3.36
C ARG A 18 -6.23 1.80 -4.46
N SER A 19 -6.64 0.54 -4.37
CA SER A 19 -7.63 -0.06 -5.23
C SER A 19 -8.28 -1.24 -4.51
N LYS A 20 -9.10 -1.99 -5.24
CA LYS A 20 -9.56 -3.32 -4.83
C LYS A 20 -9.12 -4.33 -5.87
N VAL A 21 -8.84 -5.54 -5.41
CA VAL A 21 -8.62 -6.70 -6.27
C VAL A 21 -9.65 -7.77 -5.94
N VAL A 22 -9.98 -8.61 -6.91
CA VAL A 22 -10.90 -9.73 -6.71
C VAL A 22 -10.10 -11.02 -6.77
N ALA A 23 -10.19 -11.83 -5.72
CA ALA A 23 -9.63 -13.18 -5.68
C ALA A 23 -10.76 -14.21 -5.74
N MET A 24 -10.45 -15.41 -6.22
CA MET A 24 -11.32 -16.58 -6.00
C MET A 24 -10.78 -17.36 -4.81
N GLY A 25 -11.54 -17.37 -3.72
CA GLY A 25 -11.27 -18.16 -2.52
C GLY A 25 -12.21 -19.38 -2.43
N ARG A 26 -11.98 -20.22 -1.43
CA ARG A 26 -12.89 -21.32 -1.09
C ARG A 26 -13.50 -21.07 0.28
N MET A 27 -14.82 -20.91 0.35
CA MET A 27 -15.55 -20.73 1.60
C MET A 27 -16.59 -21.83 1.74
N LEU A 28 -16.57 -22.55 2.89
CA LEU A 28 -17.49 -23.65 3.20
C LEU A 28 -17.64 -24.71 2.08
N GLY A 29 -16.55 -24.96 1.34
CA GLY A 29 -16.52 -25.94 0.25
C GLY A 29 -16.88 -25.40 -1.13
N ALA A 30 -17.47 -24.21 -1.23
CA ALA A 30 -17.82 -23.52 -2.48
C ALA A 30 -16.73 -22.54 -2.93
N GLN A 31 -16.66 -22.27 -4.24
CA GLN A 31 -15.80 -21.22 -4.78
C GLN A 31 -16.54 -19.88 -4.68
N GLU A 32 -15.92 -18.89 -4.06
CA GLU A 32 -16.48 -17.55 -3.92
C GLU A 32 -15.49 -16.49 -4.40
N SER A 33 -16.04 -15.44 -5.00
CA SER A 33 -15.26 -14.24 -5.32
C SER A 33 -15.23 -13.33 -4.11
N VAL A 34 -14.03 -12.97 -3.66
CA VAL A 34 -13.82 -12.05 -2.54
C VAL A 34 -13.15 -10.78 -3.04
N SER A 35 -13.69 -9.64 -2.63
CA SER A 35 -13.07 -8.34 -2.88
C SER A 35 -12.11 -8.02 -1.74
N LEU A 36 -10.85 -7.79 -2.08
CA LEU A 36 -9.76 -7.49 -1.16
C LEU A 36 -9.26 -6.07 -1.42
N SER A 37 -8.95 -5.34 -0.36
CA SER A 37 -8.29 -4.05 -0.47
C SER A 37 -6.86 -4.22 -0.95
N ALA A 38 -6.41 -3.36 -1.86
CA ALA A 38 -5.05 -3.39 -2.41
C ALA A 38 -4.38 -2.04 -2.27
N GLN A 39 -3.07 -2.06 -2.03
CA GLN A 39 -2.23 -0.87 -2.10
C GLN A 39 -1.02 -1.09 -2.99
N GLY A 40 -0.64 -0.05 -3.72
CA GLY A 40 0.53 -0.01 -4.59
C GLY A 40 1.57 0.92 -4.00
N VAL A 41 2.80 0.43 -3.84
CA VAL A 41 3.90 1.18 -3.21
C VAL A 41 5.20 0.99 -3.97
N ASP A 42 6.06 2.00 -3.91
CA ASP A 42 7.43 1.88 -4.42
C ASP A 42 8.20 0.93 -3.49
N PRO A 43 8.72 -0.21 -3.97
CA PRO A 43 9.44 -1.16 -3.14
C PRO A 43 10.65 -0.54 -2.40
N ARG A 44 11.23 0.55 -2.94
CA ARG A 44 12.34 1.29 -2.31
C ARG A 44 11.93 2.03 -1.04
N ALA A 45 10.62 2.26 -0.85
CA ALA A 45 10.07 2.94 0.32
C ALA A 45 9.65 1.99 1.44
N LEU A 46 9.70 0.67 1.20
CA LEU A 46 9.40 -0.35 2.21
C LEU A 46 10.49 -0.38 3.30
N GLY A 47 10.07 -0.40 4.56
CA GLY A 47 10.96 -0.35 5.73
C GLY A 47 11.46 1.05 6.08
N SER A 48 11.24 2.05 5.22
CA SER A 48 11.43 3.46 5.53
C SER A 48 10.07 4.12 5.75
N ALA A 49 9.37 4.57 4.71
CA ALA A 49 8.08 5.27 4.86
C ALA A 49 6.93 4.33 5.27
N LEU A 50 7.03 3.04 4.98
CA LEU A 50 5.99 2.05 5.25
C LEU A 50 6.55 0.81 5.95
N ASP A 51 6.05 0.50 7.16
CA ASP A 51 6.43 -0.68 7.94
C ASP A 51 5.23 -1.63 8.11
N LEU A 52 5.19 -2.66 7.26
CA LEU A 52 4.14 -3.68 7.26
C LEU A 52 4.40 -4.81 8.26
N ARG A 53 5.61 -4.90 8.86
CA ARG A 53 6.05 -6.02 9.71
C ARG A 53 5.84 -7.39 9.04
N PRO A 54 6.71 -7.79 8.09
CA PRO A 54 6.64 -9.11 7.49
C PRO A 54 6.88 -10.18 8.56
N ARG A 55 6.02 -11.19 8.55
CA ARG A 55 6.13 -12.40 9.38
C ARG A 55 6.91 -13.48 8.67
N GLU A 56 6.68 -13.60 7.37
CA GLU A 56 7.29 -14.60 6.49
C GLU A 56 7.73 -13.94 5.18
N GLY A 57 8.76 -14.50 4.57
CA GLY A 57 9.28 -14.03 3.28
C GLY A 57 10.07 -12.73 3.35
N ASN A 58 10.15 -12.02 2.23
CA ASN A 58 11.00 -10.85 2.08
C ASN A 58 10.31 -9.74 1.26
N MET A 59 9.95 -8.66 1.94
CA MET A 59 9.35 -7.48 1.31
C MET A 59 10.23 -6.84 0.22
N LYS A 60 11.56 -7.05 0.25
CA LYS A 60 12.48 -6.54 -0.78
C LYS A 60 12.33 -7.26 -2.13
N ALA A 61 11.67 -8.41 -2.16
CA ALA A 61 11.35 -9.12 -3.40
C ALA A 61 10.08 -8.60 -4.08
N LEU A 62 9.39 -7.61 -3.48
CA LEU A 62 8.23 -6.99 -4.11
C LEU A 62 8.63 -6.30 -5.41
N SER A 63 7.91 -6.65 -6.47
CA SER A 63 8.11 -6.25 -7.86
C SER A 63 6.78 -6.40 -8.62
N ARG A 64 6.78 -6.06 -9.91
CA ARG A 64 5.58 -6.12 -10.78
C ARG A 64 4.94 -7.50 -10.92
N ASP A 65 5.71 -8.58 -10.72
CA ASP A 65 5.22 -9.95 -10.90
C ASP A 65 4.97 -10.68 -9.57
N THR A 66 5.03 -9.94 -8.46
CA THR A 66 4.98 -10.50 -7.10
C THR A 66 4.04 -9.70 -6.21
N VAL A 67 3.61 -10.31 -5.11
CA VAL A 67 2.71 -9.68 -4.14
C VAL A 67 3.13 -10.00 -2.71
N ALA A 68 2.80 -9.09 -1.80
CA ALA A 68 2.78 -9.38 -0.38
C ALA A 68 1.32 -9.36 0.10
N ILE A 69 0.95 -10.28 0.99
CA ILE A 69 -0.42 -10.43 1.47
C ILE A 69 -0.49 -10.38 2.99
N SER A 70 -1.62 -9.94 3.54
CA SER A 70 -1.84 -9.99 4.99
C SER A 70 -1.99 -11.43 5.47
N THR A 71 -1.75 -11.68 6.77
CA THR A 71 -2.05 -12.97 7.41
C THR A 71 -3.51 -13.39 7.25
N THR A 72 -4.45 -12.44 7.27
CA THR A 72 -5.87 -12.69 7.04
C THR A 72 -6.11 -13.20 5.61
N THR A 73 -5.54 -12.53 4.62
CA THR A 73 -5.65 -12.90 3.21
C THR A 73 -4.98 -14.24 2.92
N ALA A 74 -3.80 -14.48 3.48
CA ALA A 74 -3.08 -15.76 3.40
C ALA A 74 -3.96 -16.91 3.93
N SER A 75 -4.58 -16.72 5.09
CA SER A 75 -5.49 -17.70 5.70
C SER A 75 -6.73 -17.96 4.83
N TRP A 76 -7.39 -16.91 4.35
CA TRP A 76 -8.61 -17.02 3.54
C TRP A 76 -8.38 -17.66 2.17
N LEU A 77 -7.27 -17.33 1.51
CA LEU A 77 -6.95 -17.88 0.19
C LEU A 77 -6.18 -19.20 0.26
N GLY A 78 -5.70 -19.58 1.44
CA GLY A 78 -4.85 -20.75 1.62
C GLY A 78 -3.51 -20.61 0.89
N LEU A 79 -2.92 -19.41 0.93
CA LEU A 79 -1.66 -19.07 0.24
C LEU A 79 -0.57 -18.74 1.25
N GLY A 80 0.64 -19.22 0.99
CA GLY A 80 1.87 -18.87 1.69
C GLY A 80 2.92 -18.29 0.75
N VAL A 81 4.12 -18.01 1.28
CA VAL A 81 5.26 -17.57 0.47
C VAL A 81 5.65 -18.63 -0.55
N GLY A 82 5.86 -18.23 -1.80
CA GLY A 82 6.15 -19.10 -2.94
C GLY A 82 4.91 -19.58 -3.71
N ASP A 83 3.71 -19.41 -3.16
CA ASP A 83 2.48 -19.76 -3.86
C ASP A 83 2.12 -18.72 -4.92
N THR A 84 1.36 -19.13 -5.93
CA THR A 84 0.83 -18.23 -6.97
C THR A 84 -0.57 -17.74 -6.61
N ALA A 85 -0.67 -16.45 -6.27
CA ALA A 85 -1.94 -15.77 -6.13
C ALA A 85 -2.55 -15.46 -7.51
N ARG A 86 -3.88 -15.56 -7.60
CA ARG A 86 -4.65 -15.20 -8.80
C ARG A 86 -5.66 -14.13 -8.45
N PHE A 87 -5.52 -12.97 -9.09
CA PHE A 87 -6.35 -11.81 -8.86
C PHE A 87 -6.95 -11.28 -10.16
N HIS A 88 -8.03 -10.53 -10.05
CA HIS A 88 -8.45 -9.57 -11.07
C HIS A 88 -8.26 -8.16 -10.48
N LEU A 89 -7.63 -7.28 -11.25
CA LEU A 89 -7.36 -5.90 -10.87
C LEU A 89 -8.63 -5.04 -11.01
N GLY A 90 -8.55 -3.77 -10.60
CA GLY A 90 -9.71 -2.88 -10.55
C GLY A 90 -10.42 -2.67 -11.91
N ASP A 91 -9.69 -2.87 -13.01
CA ASP A 91 -10.21 -2.83 -14.38
C ASP A 91 -10.60 -4.21 -14.95
N GLY A 92 -10.53 -5.26 -14.14
CA GLY A 92 -10.81 -6.65 -14.53
C GLY A 92 -9.61 -7.41 -15.11
N THR A 93 -8.43 -6.78 -15.25
CA THR A 93 -7.24 -7.45 -15.79
C THR A 93 -6.83 -8.62 -14.90
N PRO A 94 -6.66 -9.85 -15.43
CA PRO A 94 -6.18 -10.97 -14.65
C PRO A 94 -4.70 -10.80 -14.31
N LEU A 95 -4.34 -11.06 -13.06
CA LEU A 95 -2.97 -11.06 -12.56
C LEU A 95 -2.66 -12.41 -11.91
N ARG A 96 -1.51 -12.98 -12.27
CA ARG A 96 -0.90 -14.12 -11.58
C ARG A 96 0.42 -13.64 -11.00
N ALA A 97 0.58 -13.72 -9.69
CA ALA A 97 1.75 -13.20 -9.02
C ALA A 97 2.21 -14.15 -7.91
N GLU A 98 3.52 -14.25 -7.73
CA GLU A 98 4.11 -15.03 -6.64
C GLU A 98 3.98 -14.27 -5.32
N VAL A 99 3.56 -14.96 -4.27
CA VAL A 99 3.53 -14.41 -2.91
C VAL A 99 4.95 -14.42 -2.35
N VAL A 100 5.55 -13.24 -2.17
CA VAL A 100 6.93 -13.10 -1.68
C VAL A 100 7.01 -12.80 -0.18
N ALA A 101 5.91 -12.37 0.43
CA ALA A 101 5.84 -12.10 1.85
C ALA A 101 4.41 -12.18 2.41
N VAL A 102 4.31 -12.55 3.69
CA VAL A 102 3.08 -12.48 4.49
C VAL A 102 3.30 -11.54 5.68
N TYR A 103 2.41 -10.57 5.90
CA TYR A 103 2.57 -9.54 6.94
C TYR A 103 1.43 -9.50 7.96
N GLU A 104 1.76 -9.12 9.20
CA GLU A 104 0.81 -9.16 10.32
C GLU A 104 -0.16 -7.97 10.34
N ARG A 105 0.29 -6.81 9.88
CA ARG A 105 -0.49 -5.56 9.94
C ARG A 105 -1.53 -5.48 8.81
N GLY A 106 -2.50 -6.39 8.81
CA GLY A 106 -3.67 -6.31 7.91
C GLY A 106 -4.70 -5.28 8.41
N PHE A 107 -4.94 -5.22 9.72
CA PHE A 107 -5.83 -4.24 10.36
C PHE A 107 -5.07 -2.92 10.56
N GLY A 108 -5.31 -1.96 9.65
CA GLY A 108 -4.63 -0.66 9.59
C GLY A 108 -3.94 -0.39 8.25
N PHE A 109 -3.74 -1.44 7.44
CA PHE A 109 -3.28 -1.36 6.05
C PHE A 109 -4.26 -2.09 5.13
N THR A 110 -3.82 -2.50 3.95
CA THR A 110 -4.65 -3.26 2.98
C THR A 110 -4.40 -4.76 3.07
N ASP A 111 -5.26 -5.54 2.41
CA ASP A 111 -5.18 -7.01 2.33
C ASP A 111 -4.01 -7.47 1.45
N VAL A 112 -3.75 -6.73 0.37
CA VAL A 112 -2.70 -7.02 -0.62
C VAL A 112 -1.83 -5.78 -0.84
N THR A 113 -0.52 -5.99 -0.94
CA THR A 113 0.47 -4.97 -1.32
C THR A 113 1.15 -5.39 -2.63
N MET A 114 1.23 -4.46 -3.57
CA MET A 114 1.71 -4.66 -4.94
C MET A 114 2.72 -3.56 -5.32
N ASP A 115 3.40 -3.75 -6.45
CA ASP A 115 4.15 -2.69 -7.10
C ASP A 115 3.26 -1.48 -7.41
N HIS A 116 3.79 -0.28 -7.17
CA HIS A 116 3.11 0.99 -7.40
C HIS A 116 2.60 1.13 -8.83
N ASP A 117 3.49 0.98 -9.80
CA ASP A 117 3.19 1.29 -11.20
C ASP A 117 2.27 0.23 -11.80
N LEU A 118 2.41 -1.03 -11.36
CA LEU A 118 1.45 -2.07 -11.66
C LEU A 118 0.04 -1.65 -11.23
N LEU A 119 -0.16 -1.35 -9.93
CA LEU A 119 -1.50 -1.07 -9.45
C LEU A 119 -2.07 0.21 -10.07
N LEU A 120 -1.24 1.27 -10.19
CA LEU A 120 -1.63 2.56 -10.76
C LEU A 120 -2.21 2.42 -12.17
N ALA A 121 -1.57 1.60 -13.02
CA ALA A 121 -1.97 1.38 -14.40
C ALA A 121 -3.40 0.80 -14.53
N HIS A 122 -3.85 0.10 -13.49
CA HIS A 122 -5.15 -0.57 -13.41
C HIS A 122 -6.15 0.14 -12.48
N THR A 123 -5.94 1.44 -12.23
CA THR A 123 -6.91 2.32 -11.59
C THR A 123 -7.55 3.27 -12.59
N THR A 124 -8.80 3.66 -12.34
CA THR A 124 -9.53 4.63 -13.18
C THR A 124 -8.86 6.00 -13.16
N GLY A 125 -8.50 6.48 -11.97
CA GLY A 125 -7.96 7.84 -11.78
C GLY A 125 -6.50 7.98 -12.18
N LYS A 126 -5.71 6.89 -12.13
CA LYS A 126 -4.25 6.90 -12.35
C LYS A 126 -3.54 7.97 -11.49
N VAL A 127 -3.95 8.05 -10.22
CA VAL A 127 -3.41 8.97 -9.22
C VAL A 127 -3.00 8.24 -7.96
N ASP A 128 -1.97 8.75 -7.29
CA ASP A 128 -1.67 8.40 -5.91
C ASP A 128 -2.78 8.97 -5.02
N GLU A 129 -3.38 8.16 -4.16
CA GLU A 129 -4.39 8.64 -3.21
C GLU A 129 -3.73 9.43 -2.07
N SER A 130 -2.50 9.09 -1.72
CA SER A 130 -1.74 9.77 -0.68
C SER A 130 -0.24 9.68 -0.92
N VAL A 131 0.51 10.56 -0.26
CA VAL A 131 1.97 10.51 -0.22
C VAL A 131 2.38 10.31 1.23
N LEU A 132 3.01 9.17 1.52
CA LEU A 132 3.58 8.90 2.84
C LEU A 132 4.94 9.58 2.95
N VAL A 133 5.16 10.32 4.03
CA VAL A 133 6.36 11.14 4.24
C VAL A 133 7.00 10.77 5.57
N ARG A 134 8.31 10.50 5.53
CA ARG A 134 9.14 10.38 6.73
C ARG A 134 10.00 11.62 6.88
N SER A 135 9.94 12.24 8.05
CA SER A 135 10.79 13.37 8.41
C SER A 135 12.26 12.96 8.53
N ALA A 136 13.17 13.87 8.17
CA ALA A 136 14.58 13.73 8.49
C ALA A 136 14.83 13.99 9.99
N PRO A 137 15.82 13.33 10.64
CA PRO A 137 16.00 13.31 12.10
C PRO A 137 16.23 14.67 12.81
N SER A 138 16.25 15.79 12.09
CA SER A 138 16.49 17.12 12.66
C SER A 138 15.92 18.24 11.78
N ALA A 139 14.87 17.96 11.01
CA ALA A 139 14.29 18.94 10.10
C ALA A 139 13.35 19.89 10.84
N PRO A 140 13.71 21.17 11.07
CA PRO A 140 12.75 22.14 11.57
C PRO A 140 11.66 22.36 10.52
N ASP A 141 10.42 22.46 10.99
CA ASP A 141 9.25 22.92 10.23
C ASP A 141 8.91 22.11 8.95
N LEU A 142 8.89 20.77 9.06
CA LEU A 142 8.36 19.92 7.97
C LEU A 142 6.88 20.24 7.68
N THR A 143 6.07 20.42 8.73
CA THR A 143 4.63 20.65 8.62
C THR A 143 4.31 21.94 7.86
N GLY A 144 5.02 23.05 8.15
CA GLY A 144 4.84 24.31 7.42
C GLY A 144 5.24 24.17 5.94
N ALA A 145 6.36 23.50 5.67
CA ALA A 145 6.83 23.27 4.32
C ALA A 145 5.85 22.38 3.50
N LEU A 146 5.31 21.32 4.09
CA LEU A 146 4.30 20.46 3.46
C LEU A 146 2.97 21.18 3.28
N SER A 147 2.54 22.00 4.24
CA SER A 147 1.31 22.80 4.14
C SER A 147 1.37 23.79 2.99
N HIS A 148 2.51 24.48 2.84
CA HIS A 148 2.72 25.40 1.72
C HIS A 148 2.70 24.68 0.37
N LEU A 149 3.27 23.48 0.29
CA LEU A 149 3.20 22.67 -0.93
C LEU A 149 1.77 22.18 -1.21
N ALA A 150 1.05 21.72 -0.19
CA ALA A 150 -0.33 21.22 -0.31
C ALA A 150 -1.31 22.31 -0.78
N ALA A 151 -1.05 23.58 -0.46
CA ALA A 151 -1.86 24.71 -0.94
C ALA A 151 -1.91 24.82 -2.48
N ALA A 152 -0.92 24.27 -3.20
CA ALA A 152 -0.93 24.21 -4.65
C ALA A 152 -1.82 23.09 -5.23
N TYR A 153 -2.38 22.23 -4.39
CA TYR A 153 -3.15 21.04 -4.78
C TYR A 153 -4.50 21.00 -4.06
N PRO A 154 -5.57 21.57 -4.67
CA PRO A 154 -6.91 21.60 -4.06
C PRO A 154 -7.37 20.21 -3.60
N GLY A 155 -7.94 20.14 -2.40
CA GLY A 155 -8.39 18.88 -1.79
C GLY A 155 -7.31 18.06 -1.10
N THR A 156 -6.03 18.48 -1.14
CA THR A 156 -4.96 17.83 -0.39
C THR A 156 -5.01 18.25 1.06
N VAL A 157 -5.11 17.27 1.97
CA VAL A 157 -5.03 17.49 3.41
C VAL A 157 -3.73 16.92 3.95
N LEU A 158 -3.04 17.68 4.80
CA LEU A 158 -1.90 17.17 5.55
C LEU A 158 -2.40 16.51 6.83
N ARG A 159 -1.96 15.28 7.08
CA ARG A 159 -2.24 14.56 8.33
C ARG A 159 -0.93 14.08 8.95
N ASP A 160 -0.85 14.20 10.27
CA ASP A 160 0.20 13.60 11.09
C ASP A 160 -0.45 12.48 11.93
N GLY A 161 0.21 11.34 12.06
CA GLY A 161 -0.34 10.16 12.77
C GLY A 161 -1.24 9.23 11.94
N LEU A 162 -1.69 8.15 12.60
CA LEU A 162 -2.67 7.20 12.03
C LEU A 162 -4.07 7.79 12.18
N ALA A 163 -4.91 7.65 11.16
CA ALA A 163 -6.28 8.21 11.08
C ALA A 163 -7.25 7.84 12.23
N VAL A 164 -6.81 7.03 13.19
CA VAL A 164 -7.59 6.61 14.36
C VAL A 164 -7.75 7.75 15.37
N ASP A 165 -6.80 8.69 15.45
CA ASP A 165 -6.86 9.79 16.42
C ASP A 165 -7.98 10.80 16.10
N ASP A 166 -8.35 10.95 14.82
CA ASP A 166 -9.46 11.82 14.40
C ASP A 166 -10.84 11.26 14.79
N GLN A 167 -10.99 9.92 14.89
CA GLN A 167 -12.27 9.28 15.23
C GLN A 167 -12.59 9.28 16.73
N LEU A 168 -11.63 9.61 17.59
CA LEU A 168 -11.82 9.73 19.03
C LEU A 168 -12.02 11.20 19.47
N ALA A 169 -12.01 12.13 18.51
CA ALA A 169 -12.19 13.55 18.74
C ALA A 169 -13.62 14.06 18.42
N GLU A 170 -14.55 13.18 18.03
CA GLU A 170 -16.01 13.43 18.00
C GLU A 170 -16.71 12.82 19.22
#